data_AF-A0A3D8IZ61-F1
#
_entry.id   AF-A0A3D8IZ61-F1
#
_cell.length_a   1.000
_cell.length_b   1.000
_cell.length_c   1.000
_cell.angle_alpha   90.00
_cell.angle_beta   90.00
_cell.angle_gamma   90.00
#
_symmetry.space_group_name_H-M   'P 1'
#
loop_
_entity.id
_entity.type
_entity.pdbx_description
1 polymer ?
#
loop_
_entity_poly.entity_id
_entity_poly.type
_entity_poly.pdbx_seq_one_letter_code
_entity_poly.pdbx_strand_id
1 'polypeptide(L)'
;MQSIDFLLKFLFYNFISISLWVYHQIIILIIHFLGASMLRKILLFISSLVFPLVFSGCFVLNLFDFGPNIDLGKNQWKIASFTLTGESYESKNLEQTPFMRFDTKEFKVYGNTGCNAFFANYLWITDKVIEMRNSGMTRKMCASEDSMRFEQKLMEEFDGEFEVIEDGANLTLKKETLIINLVPLNPSEEDTKPQEAPSTPQNNASTPKN
;
A
#
# COMPACT_ATOMS: atom_id res chain seq x y z
N MET A 1 -34.19 -17.58 -14.70
CA MET A 1 -33.50 -16.27 -14.56
C MET A 1 -32.33 -16.09 -15.51
N GLN A 2 -31.70 -17.15 -16.07
CA GLN A 2 -30.55 -17.02 -16.99
C GLN A 2 -30.89 -16.73 -18.47
N SER A 3 -32.13 -16.99 -18.94
CA SER A 3 -32.45 -16.81 -20.38
C SER A 3 -32.73 -15.36 -20.78
N ILE A 4 -33.22 -14.54 -19.83
CA ILE A 4 -33.56 -13.12 -20.08
C ILE A 4 -32.28 -12.29 -20.20
N ASP A 5 -31.26 -12.54 -19.36
CA ASP A 5 -29.97 -11.85 -19.42
C ASP A 5 -29.21 -12.13 -20.73
N PHE A 6 -29.32 -13.36 -21.26
CA PHE A 6 -28.69 -13.71 -22.53
C PHE A 6 -29.35 -12.97 -23.70
N LEU A 7 -30.68 -12.90 -23.71
CA LEU A 7 -31.45 -12.13 -24.70
C LEU A 7 -31.16 -10.63 -24.60
N LEU A 8 -31.05 -10.08 -23.38
CA LEU A 8 -30.75 -8.67 -23.18
C LEU A 8 -29.34 -8.31 -23.68
N LYS A 9 -28.33 -9.12 -23.36
CA LYS A 9 -26.96 -8.95 -23.86
C LYS A 9 -26.86 -9.11 -25.38
N PHE A 10 -27.59 -10.05 -25.95
CA PHE A 10 -27.64 -10.25 -27.40
C PHE A 10 -28.28 -9.06 -28.12
N LEU A 11 -29.40 -8.53 -27.60
CA LEU A 11 -30.04 -7.34 -28.15
C LEU A 11 -29.16 -6.08 -27.99
N PHE A 12 -28.49 -5.93 -26.84
CA PHE A 12 -27.58 -4.81 -26.59
C PHE A 12 -26.34 -4.84 -27.51
N TYR A 13 -25.75 -6.03 -27.72
CA TYR A 13 -24.62 -6.21 -28.62
C TYR A 13 -25.00 -5.92 -30.08
N ASN A 14 -26.16 -6.42 -30.53
CA ASN A 14 -26.66 -6.12 -31.88
C ASN A 14 -26.98 -4.63 -32.04
N PHE A 15 -27.55 -3.99 -31.02
CA PHE A 15 -27.84 -2.55 -31.05
C PHE A 15 -26.57 -1.69 -31.14
N ILE A 16 -25.53 -2.04 -30.37
CA ILE A 16 -24.22 -1.37 -30.43
C ILE A 16 -23.58 -1.62 -31.80
N SER A 17 -23.61 -2.84 -32.30
CA SER A 17 -23.02 -3.21 -33.59
C SER A 17 -23.68 -2.46 -34.77
N ILE A 18 -25.01 -2.38 -34.78
CA ILE A 18 -25.77 -1.61 -35.78
C ILE A 18 -25.43 -0.12 -35.66
N SER A 19 -25.37 0.41 -34.43
CA SER A 19 -25.03 1.82 -34.20
C SER A 19 -23.62 2.13 -34.73
N LEU A 20 -22.62 1.31 -34.41
CA LEU A 20 -21.26 1.46 -34.92
C LEU A 20 -21.18 1.33 -36.44
N TRP A 21 -21.93 0.41 -37.05
CA TRP A 21 -21.98 0.26 -38.50
C TRP A 21 -22.60 1.50 -39.18
N VAL A 22 -23.67 2.06 -38.60
CA VAL A 22 -24.30 3.30 -39.08
C VAL A 22 -23.35 4.49 -38.93
N TYR A 23 -22.66 4.63 -37.80
CA TYR A 23 -21.62 5.67 -37.62
C TYR A 23 -20.49 5.53 -38.65
N HIS A 24 -20.02 4.31 -38.91
CA HIS A 24 -18.97 4.06 -39.90
C HIS A 24 -19.44 4.43 -41.32
N GLN A 25 -20.68 4.08 -41.70
CA GLN A 25 -21.26 4.45 -42.99
C GLN A 25 -21.46 5.97 -43.12
N ILE A 26 -21.91 6.65 -42.06
CA ILE A 26 -22.05 8.12 -42.04
C ILE A 26 -20.68 8.79 -42.17
N ILE A 27 -19.64 8.28 -41.49
CA ILE A 27 -18.26 8.79 -41.61
C ILE A 27 -17.74 8.61 -43.03
N ILE A 28 -17.96 7.45 -43.67
CA ILE A 28 -17.60 7.22 -45.08
C ILE A 28 -18.33 8.20 -46.00
N LEU A 29 -19.62 8.44 -45.76
CA LEU A 29 -20.42 9.38 -46.54
C LEU A 29 -19.92 10.82 -46.40
N ILE A 30 -19.56 11.22 -45.18
CA ILE A 30 -18.97 12.54 -44.86
C ILE A 30 -17.59 12.69 -45.50
N ILE A 31 -16.76 11.63 -45.51
CA ILE A 31 -15.46 11.57 -46.19
C ILE A 31 -15.62 11.70 -47.71
N HIS A 32 -16.66 11.08 -48.28
CA HIS A 32 -16.98 11.21 -49.71
C HIS A 32 -17.55 12.59 -50.08
N PHE A 33 -18.35 13.20 -49.19
CA PHE A 33 -18.98 14.50 -49.42
C PHE A 33 -18.01 15.68 -49.22
N LEU A 34 -17.07 15.56 -48.27
CA LEU A 34 -16.02 16.54 -48.03
C LEU A 34 -14.81 16.21 -48.92
N GLY A 35 -14.85 16.65 -50.18
CA GLY A 35 -13.81 16.36 -51.19
C GLY A 35 -12.37 16.43 -50.66
N ALA A 36 -11.51 15.54 -51.19
CA ALA A 36 -10.18 15.17 -50.67
C ALA A 36 -9.24 16.31 -50.22
N SER A 37 -9.45 17.54 -50.69
CA SER A 37 -8.73 18.74 -50.26
C SER A 37 -9.14 19.23 -48.86
N MET A 38 -10.44 19.23 -48.55
CA MET A 38 -10.95 19.66 -47.24
C MET A 38 -10.69 18.61 -46.16
N LEU A 39 -10.79 17.33 -46.50
CA LEU A 39 -10.45 16.23 -45.58
C LEU A 39 -8.97 16.26 -45.19
N ARG A 40 -8.05 16.53 -46.13
CA ARG A 40 -6.62 16.68 -45.81
C ARG A 40 -6.38 17.86 -44.86
N LYS A 41 -7.07 18.98 -45.05
CA LYS A 41 -6.96 20.13 -44.14
C LYS A 41 -7.54 19.84 -42.76
N ILE A 42 -8.69 19.16 -42.69
CA ILE A 42 -9.33 18.78 -41.43
C ILE A 42 -8.50 17.72 -40.68
N LEU A 43 -7.97 16.71 -41.36
CA LEU A 43 -7.08 15.71 -40.77
C LEU A 43 -5.77 16.33 -40.26
N LEU A 44 -5.21 17.29 -41.00
CA LEU A 44 -4.05 18.06 -40.54
C LEU A 44 -4.39 18.97 -39.35
N PHE A 45 -5.61 19.54 -39.30
CA PHE A 45 -6.08 20.38 -38.20
C PHE A 45 -6.33 19.56 -36.93
N ILE A 46 -7.02 18.41 -37.05
CA ILE A 46 -7.27 17.48 -35.93
C ILE A 46 -5.95 16.90 -35.44
N SER A 47 -5.05 16.50 -36.34
CA SER A 47 -3.67 16.12 -35.99
C SER A 47 -3.00 17.23 -35.20
N SER A 48 -2.99 18.48 -35.68
CA SER A 48 -2.37 19.60 -34.97
C SER A 48 -3.03 19.97 -33.63
N LEU A 49 -4.30 19.64 -33.41
CA LEU A 49 -5.03 19.90 -32.16
C LEU A 49 -4.91 18.75 -31.15
N VAL A 50 -4.81 17.51 -31.63
CA VAL A 50 -4.70 16.29 -30.82
C VAL A 50 -3.23 15.97 -30.49
N PHE A 51 -2.29 16.33 -31.35
CA PHE A 51 -0.85 16.15 -31.12
C PHE A 51 -0.34 16.83 -29.83
N PRO A 52 -0.72 18.08 -29.50
CA PRO A 52 -0.34 18.69 -28.21
C PRO A 52 -1.06 18.08 -26.99
N LEU A 53 -2.24 17.45 -27.17
CA LEU A 53 -2.93 16.74 -26.09
C LEU A 53 -2.28 15.39 -25.77
N VAL A 54 -1.64 14.76 -26.75
CA VAL A 54 -0.94 13.47 -26.58
C VAL A 54 0.54 13.65 -26.18
N PHE A 55 1.18 14.77 -26.55
CA PHE A 55 2.57 15.06 -26.19
C PHE A 55 2.76 15.70 -24.80
N SER A 56 1.69 16.12 -24.11
CA SER A 56 1.75 16.40 -22.67
C SER A 56 1.58 15.09 -21.89
N GLY A 57 2.56 14.19 -22.05
CA GLY A 57 2.57 12.81 -21.56
C GLY A 57 2.50 12.61 -20.04
N CYS A 58 2.10 13.62 -19.27
CA CYS A 58 1.90 13.51 -17.82
C CYS A 58 0.42 13.28 -17.44
N PHE A 59 -0.54 13.56 -18.33
CA PHE A 59 -1.96 13.46 -17.96
C PHE A 59 -2.55 12.05 -18.15
N VAL A 60 -2.11 11.30 -19.16
CA VAL A 60 -2.69 9.98 -19.45
C VAL A 60 -2.16 8.88 -18.52
N LEU A 61 -0.92 8.99 -18.02
CA LEU A 61 -0.33 7.99 -17.12
C LEU A 61 -1.00 7.94 -15.73
N ASN A 62 -1.61 9.04 -15.28
CA ASN A 62 -2.30 9.09 -14.00
C ASN A 62 -3.76 8.57 -14.06
N LEU A 63 -4.31 8.30 -15.27
CA LEU A 63 -5.72 7.91 -15.43
C LEU A 63 -5.93 6.40 -15.57
N PHE A 64 -4.86 5.62 -15.76
CA PHE A 64 -4.89 4.17 -15.81
C PHE A 64 -4.05 3.57 -14.68
N ASP A 65 -4.27 4.05 -13.46
CA ASP A 65 -3.72 3.38 -12.29
C ASP A 65 -4.63 2.20 -11.93
N PHE A 66 -4.43 1.06 -12.62
CA PHE A 66 -4.87 -0.24 -12.12
C PHE A 66 -3.94 -0.65 -10.97
N GLY A 67 -3.83 0.21 -9.96
CA GLY A 67 -3.06 -0.05 -8.76
C GLY A 67 -3.64 -1.24 -8.00
N PRO A 68 -2.88 -1.80 -7.05
CA PRO A 68 -3.33 -2.92 -6.23
C PRO A 68 -4.64 -2.55 -5.54
N ASN A 69 -5.60 -3.48 -5.52
CA ASN A 69 -6.91 -3.27 -4.91
C ASN A 69 -6.84 -3.14 -3.38
N ILE A 70 -5.73 -3.57 -2.77
CA ILE A 70 -5.52 -3.60 -1.32
C ILE A 70 -4.93 -2.26 -0.86
N ASP A 71 -5.70 -1.52 -0.07
CA ASP A 71 -5.22 -0.31 0.59
C ASP A 71 -4.49 -0.63 1.91
N LEU A 72 -3.17 -0.78 1.82
CA LEU A 72 -2.31 -0.99 2.99
C LEU A 72 -2.23 0.24 3.92
N GLY A 73 -2.49 1.44 3.38
CA GLY A 73 -2.41 2.71 4.09
C GLY A 73 -3.67 3.09 4.87
N LYS A 74 -4.74 2.29 4.75
CA LYS A 74 -6.04 2.58 5.38
C LYS A 74 -5.98 2.68 6.91
N ASN A 75 -5.10 1.90 7.54
CA ASN A 75 -4.97 1.80 8.99
C ASN A 75 -3.49 1.83 9.41
N GLN A 76 -3.27 2.15 10.69
CA GLN A 76 -2.09 1.64 11.39
C GLN A 76 -2.36 0.21 11.83
N TRP A 77 -1.37 -0.65 11.73
CA TRP A 77 -1.51 -2.08 11.93
C TRP A 77 -0.77 -2.49 13.19
N LYS A 78 -1.48 -3.02 14.18
CA LYS A 78 -0.88 -3.71 15.31
C LYS A 78 -0.37 -5.06 14.85
N ILE A 79 0.86 -5.40 15.24
CA ILE A 79 1.44 -6.73 15.00
C ILE A 79 0.91 -7.65 16.09
N ALA A 80 -0.15 -8.40 15.81
CA ALA A 80 -0.80 -9.24 16.82
C ALA A 80 0.09 -10.43 17.19
N SER A 81 0.60 -11.12 16.19
CA SER A 81 1.53 -12.24 16.34
C SER A 81 2.30 -12.47 15.03
N PHE A 82 3.39 -13.21 15.10
CA PHE A 82 4.04 -13.77 13.93
C PHE A 82 4.52 -15.19 14.17
N THR A 83 4.69 -15.93 13.08
CA THR A 83 5.25 -17.28 13.09
C THR A 83 6.51 -17.29 12.24
N LEU A 84 7.64 -17.69 12.84
CA LEU A 84 8.93 -17.83 12.18
C LEU A 84 9.35 -19.30 12.21
N THR A 85 9.48 -19.94 11.05
CA THR A 85 9.95 -21.34 10.93
C THR A 85 9.16 -22.32 11.82
N GLY A 86 7.86 -22.05 12.00
CA GLY A 86 6.95 -22.85 12.83
C GLY A 86 6.90 -22.48 14.32
N GLU A 87 7.77 -21.59 14.81
CA GLU A 87 7.68 -21.02 16.15
C GLU A 87 6.78 -19.78 16.15
N SER A 88 5.87 -19.68 17.12
CA SER A 88 4.94 -18.55 17.24
C SER A 88 5.37 -17.57 18.32
N TYR A 89 5.24 -16.28 17.99
CA TYR A 89 5.60 -15.14 18.82
C TYR A 89 4.39 -14.22 18.96
N GLU A 90 3.95 -13.99 20.19
CA GLU A 90 2.77 -13.20 20.52
C GLU A 90 3.19 -11.81 21.02
N SER A 91 2.42 -10.77 20.68
CA SER A 91 2.69 -9.38 21.09
C SER A 91 2.34 -9.05 22.55
N LYS A 92 2.17 -10.05 23.41
CA LYS A 92 1.75 -9.87 24.81
C LYS A 92 2.96 -9.58 25.69
N ASN A 93 2.78 -8.69 26.68
CA ASN A 93 3.80 -8.32 27.68
C ASN A 93 5.07 -7.68 27.11
N LEU A 94 4.99 -7.06 25.93
CA LEU A 94 6.08 -6.24 25.40
C LEU A 94 6.05 -4.84 26.04
N GLU A 95 7.18 -4.13 25.99
CA GLU A 95 7.29 -2.78 26.57
C GLU A 95 6.34 -1.78 25.90
N GLN A 96 6.16 -1.92 24.60
CA GLN A 96 5.24 -1.14 23.79
C GLN A 96 4.45 -2.07 22.88
N THR A 97 3.24 -1.66 22.51
CA THR A 97 2.45 -2.37 21.51
C THR A 97 3.20 -2.33 20.17
N PRO A 98 3.58 -3.48 19.59
CA PRO A 98 4.27 -3.49 18.31
C PRO A 98 3.28 -3.13 17.20
N PHE A 99 3.70 -2.25 16.30
CA PHE A 99 2.86 -1.76 15.21
C PHE A 99 3.68 -1.49 13.96
N MET A 100 3.00 -1.41 12.83
CA MET A 100 3.53 -0.95 11.56
C MET A 100 2.52 -0.10 10.80
N ARG A 101 3.02 0.82 9.98
CA ARG A 101 2.26 1.73 9.13
C ARG A 101 2.88 1.72 7.75
N PHE A 102 2.03 1.58 6.74
CA PHE A 102 2.42 1.70 5.34
C PHE A 102 2.24 3.15 4.89
N ASP A 103 3.30 3.72 4.34
CA ASP A 103 3.27 4.97 3.61
C ASP A 103 3.15 4.65 2.12
N THR A 104 1.92 4.72 1.59
CA THR A 104 1.61 4.40 0.19
C THR A 104 2.10 5.46 -0.79
N LYS A 105 2.49 6.65 -0.30
CA LYS A 105 3.04 7.72 -1.15
C LYS A 105 4.54 7.54 -1.37
N GLU A 106 5.25 7.16 -0.30
CA GLU A 106 6.70 6.95 -0.36
C GLU A 106 7.11 5.48 -0.56
N PHE A 107 6.15 4.55 -0.55
CA PHE A 107 6.38 3.11 -0.60
C PHE A 107 7.30 2.61 0.52
N LYS A 108 6.99 3.03 1.75
CA LYS A 108 7.77 2.71 2.95
C LYS A 108 6.91 2.11 4.04
N VAL A 109 7.51 1.27 4.85
CA VAL A 109 6.93 0.77 6.10
C VAL A 109 7.71 1.37 7.26
N TYR A 110 6.98 1.85 8.25
CA TYR A 110 7.52 2.34 9.51
C TYR A 110 6.83 1.64 10.66
N GLY A 111 7.51 1.43 11.77
CA GLY A 111 6.86 0.83 12.92
C GLY A 111 7.74 0.75 14.15
N ASN A 112 7.22 0.08 15.16
CA ASN A 112 7.93 -0.29 16.37
C ASN A 112 7.72 -1.80 16.64
N THR A 113 8.79 -2.51 16.99
CA THR A 113 8.77 -3.95 17.29
C THR A 113 8.56 -4.25 18.77
N GLY A 114 8.01 -3.30 19.53
CA GLY A 114 7.81 -3.37 20.97
C GLY A 114 8.92 -2.71 21.79
N CYS A 115 10.08 -2.43 21.19
CA CYS A 115 11.17 -1.67 21.82
C CYS A 115 11.83 -0.72 20.81
N ASN A 116 12.40 -1.25 19.72
CA ASN A 116 13.01 -0.43 18.67
C ASN A 116 12.05 -0.03 17.57
N ALA A 117 12.34 1.12 16.97
CA ALA A 117 11.71 1.54 15.75
C ALA A 117 12.35 0.81 14.57
N PHE A 118 11.57 0.45 13.57
CA PHE A 118 12.04 -0.15 12.33
C PHE A 118 11.48 0.59 11.11
N PHE A 119 12.15 0.41 9.99
CA PHE A 119 11.74 0.90 8.69
C PHE A 119 12.09 -0.11 7.61
N ALA A 120 11.37 -0.06 6.48
CA ALA A 120 11.70 -0.78 5.26
C ALA A 120 11.12 -0.03 4.05
N ASN A 121 11.63 -0.29 2.86
CA ASN A 121 10.95 0.07 1.62
C ASN A 121 10.14 -1.13 1.14
N TYR A 122 9.06 -0.90 0.40
CA TYR A 122 8.33 -1.99 -0.25
C TYR A 122 7.96 -1.64 -1.68
N LEU A 123 7.71 -2.66 -2.50
CA LEU A 123 7.23 -2.48 -3.86
C LEU A 123 6.15 -3.53 -4.14
N TRP A 124 5.14 -3.17 -4.93
CA TRP A 124 4.16 -4.16 -5.41
C TRP A 124 4.73 -4.91 -6.60
N ILE A 125 4.80 -6.24 -6.49
CA ILE A 125 5.20 -7.15 -7.57
C ILE A 125 3.98 -7.59 -8.38
N THR A 126 2.87 -7.82 -7.67
CA THR A 126 1.53 -8.10 -8.22
C THR A 126 0.49 -7.46 -7.31
N ASP A 127 -0.80 -7.53 -7.67
CA ASP A 127 -1.90 -6.95 -6.86
C ASP A 127 -1.99 -7.49 -5.42
N LYS A 128 -1.34 -8.62 -5.13
CA LYS A 128 -1.36 -9.28 -3.82
C LYS A 128 0.02 -9.63 -3.29
N VAL A 129 1.10 -9.26 -3.97
CA VAL A 129 2.46 -9.59 -3.54
C VAL A 129 3.27 -8.32 -3.43
N ILE A 130 3.83 -8.08 -2.24
CA ILE A 130 4.76 -7.00 -1.98
C ILE A 130 6.15 -7.56 -1.70
N GLU A 131 7.18 -6.84 -2.12
CA GLU A 131 8.56 -7.16 -1.78
C GLU A 131 9.11 -6.12 -0.80
N MET A 132 9.45 -6.56 0.40
CA MET A 132 10.12 -5.75 1.43
C MET A 132 11.63 -5.72 1.17
N ARG A 133 12.23 -4.53 1.25
CA ARG A 133 13.66 -4.32 0.99
C ARG A 133 14.26 -3.28 1.91
N ASN A 134 15.56 -3.43 2.15
CA ASN A 134 16.38 -2.48 2.90
C ASN A 134 15.79 -2.20 4.28
N SER A 135 15.34 -3.26 4.95
CA SER A 135 14.85 -3.09 6.32
C SER A 135 15.98 -2.76 7.29
N GLY A 136 15.63 -2.00 8.32
CA GLY A 136 16.54 -1.60 9.36
C GLY A 136 15.80 -1.28 10.65
N MET A 137 16.53 -1.32 11.76
CA MET A 137 16.01 -1.01 13.09
C MET A 137 16.97 -0.12 13.88
N THR A 138 16.44 0.65 14.83
CA THR A 138 17.26 1.29 15.84
C THR A 138 17.84 0.25 16.81
N ARG A 139 18.91 0.60 17.52
CA ARG A 139 19.54 -0.28 18.53
C ARG A 139 19.53 0.39 19.90
N LYS A 140 18.37 0.44 20.53
CA LYS A 140 18.21 0.85 21.92
C LYS A 140 18.28 -0.39 22.81
N MET A 141 18.74 -0.21 24.04
CA MET A 141 18.66 -1.23 25.07
C MET A 141 17.22 -1.30 25.58
N CYS A 142 16.63 -2.48 25.54
CA CYS A 142 15.29 -2.74 26.07
C CYS A 142 15.40 -3.22 27.53
N ALA A 143 14.38 -2.96 28.33
CA ALA A 143 14.28 -3.45 29.70
C ALA A 143 13.77 -4.90 29.78
N SER A 144 12.99 -5.34 28.79
CA SER A 144 12.39 -6.68 28.71
C SER A 144 13.12 -7.57 27.71
N GLU A 145 13.52 -8.77 28.15
CA GLU A 145 14.09 -9.80 27.29
C GLU A 145 13.09 -10.28 26.22
N ASP A 146 11.80 -10.31 26.54
CA ASP A 146 10.74 -10.70 25.60
C ASP A 146 10.64 -9.71 24.44
N SER A 147 10.74 -8.40 24.72
CA SER A 147 10.77 -7.35 23.70
C SER A 147 11.99 -7.49 22.77
N MET A 148 13.16 -7.79 23.35
CA MET A 148 14.39 -7.99 22.56
C MET A 148 14.26 -9.22 21.65
N ARG A 149 13.74 -10.33 22.18
CA ARG A 149 13.58 -11.56 21.42
C ARG A 149 12.53 -11.40 20.31
N PHE A 150 11.41 -10.77 20.62
CA PHE A 150 10.36 -10.50 19.63
C PHE A 150 10.88 -9.66 18.46
N GLU A 151 11.57 -8.56 18.77
CA GLU A 151 12.18 -7.68 17.77
C GLU A 151 13.20 -8.40 16.89
N GLN A 152 14.15 -9.09 17.52
CA GLN A 152 15.20 -9.79 16.80
C GLN A 152 14.59 -10.82 15.84
N LYS A 153 13.65 -11.63 16.35
CA LYS A 153 13.04 -12.71 15.58
C LYS A 153 12.15 -12.22 14.46
N LEU A 154 11.39 -11.15 14.67
CA LEU A 154 10.57 -10.56 13.61
C LEU A 154 11.43 -10.06 12.44
N MET A 155 12.59 -9.49 12.74
CA MET A 155 13.44 -8.81 11.77
C MET A 155 14.48 -9.72 11.10
N GLU A 156 14.70 -10.93 11.61
CA GLU A 156 15.61 -11.94 11.02
C GLU A 156 15.29 -12.23 9.54
N GLU A 157 13.99 -12.31 9.21
CA GLU A 157 13.49 -12.71 7.90
C GLU A 157 12.49 -11.68 7.32
N PHE A 158 12.66 -10.41 7.66
CA PHE A 158 11.70 -9.37 7.28
C PHE A 158 11.81 -8.94 5.81
N ASP A 159 13.00 -8.99 5.20
CA ASP A 159 13.16 -8.70 3.78
C ASP A 159 12.68 -9.89 2.91
N GLY A 160 12.16 -9.58 1.72
CA GLY A 160 11.67 -10.56 0.75
C GLY A 160 10.22 -10.37 0.33
N GLU A 161 9.70 -11.34 -0.42
CA GLU A 161 8.35 -11.30 -0.97
C GLU A 161 7.30 -11.82 0.04
N PHE A 162 6.24 -11.05 0.23
CA PHE A 162 5.09 -11.40 1.05
C PHE A 162 3.82 -11.40 0.20
N GLU A 163 3.06 -12.48 0.29
CA GLU A 163 1.67 -12.52 -0.10
C GLU A 163 0.83 -11.75 0.93
N VAL A 164 0.04 -10.81 0.45
CA VAL A 164 -0.85 -9.96 1.22
C VAL A 164 -2.25 -10.54 1.18
N ILE A 165 -2.74 -10.97 2.34
CA ILE A 165 -4.04 -11.61 2.49
C ILE A 165 -4.91 -10.73 3.38
N GLU A 166 -6.01 -10.20 2.83
CA GLU A 166 -7.03 -9.50 3.61
C GLU A 166 -8.08 -10.49 4.12
N ASP A 167 -8.32 -10.47 5.44
CA ASP A 167 -9.38 -11.25 6.10
C ASP A 167 -10.29 -10.30 6.88
N GLY A 168 -11.27 -9.74 6.17
CA GLY A 168 -12.19 -8.73 6.70
C GLY A 168 -11.46 -7.45 7.12
N ALA A 169 -11.32 -7.24 8.43
CA ALA A 169 -10.60 -6.09 8.98
C ALA A 169 -9.10 -6.36 9.19
N ASN A 170 -8.70 -7.63 9.18
CA ASN A 170 -7.34 -8.07 9.47
C ASN A 170 -6.52 -8.21 8.18
N LEU A 171 -5.21 -8.19 8.34
CA LEU A 171 -4.25 -8.33 7.25
C LEU A 171 -3.21 -9.38 7.66
N THR A 172 -2.85 -10.28 6.75
CA THR A 172 -1.75 -11.22 6.96
C THR A 172 -0.71 -11.02 5.88
N LEU A 173 0.55 -10.86 6.29
CA LEU A 173 1.70 -10.88 5.40
C LEU A 173 2.33 -12.26 5.49
N LYS A 174 2.32 -13.01 4.40
CA LYS A 174 2.76 -14.40 4.37
C LYS A 174 3.94 -14.59 3.44
N LYS A 175 5.03 -15.10 3.98
CA LYS A 175 6.20 -15.63 3.28
C LYS A 175 6.36 -17.11 3.68
N GLU A 176 7.22 -17.84 2.97
CA GLU A 176 7.53 -19.25 3.26
C GLU A 176 7.98 -19.48 4.72
N THR A 177 8.87 -18.63 5.22
CA THR A 177 9.46 -18.75 6.56
C THR A 177 8.78 -17.91 7.62
N LEU A 178 8.07 -16.85 7.23
CA LEU A 178 7.55 -15.82 8.13
C LEU A 178 6.08 -15.49 7.79
N ILE A 179 5.21 -15.59 8.80
CA ILE A 179 3.80 -15.20 8.69
C ILE A 179 3.51 -14.16 9.75
N ILE A 180 3.09 -12.96 9.35
CA ILE A 180 2.80 -11.84 10.25
C ILE A 180 1.29 -11.57 10.24
N ASN A 181 0.66 -11.64 11.41
CA ASN A 181 -0.75 -11.35 11.58
C ASN A 181 -0.94 -9.93 12.09
N LEU A 182 -1.66 -9.13 11.32
CA LEU A 182 -1.90 -7.73 11.57
C LEU A 182 -3.38 -7.47 11.83
N VAL A 183 -3.65 -6.66 12.86
CA VAL A 183 -4.98 -6.19 13.21
C VAL A 183 -4.99 -4.67 13.20
N PRO A 184 -6.12 -4.00 12.88
CA PRO A 184 -6.20 -2.54 12.97
C PRO A 184 -5.85 -2.07 14.38
N LEU A 185 -4.91 -1.12 14.50
CA LEU A 185 -4.55 -0.52 15.77
C LEU A 185 -5.67 0.42 16.22
N ASN A 186 -6.22 0.18 17.41
CA ASN A 186 -7.23 1.05 18.00
C ASN A 186 -6.54 2.24 18.70
N PRO A 187 -7.02 3.49 18.56
CA PRO A 187 -6.36 4.67 19.16
C PRO A 187 -6.20 4.62 20.69
N SER A 188 -6.93 3.73 21.39
CA SER A 188 -6.84 3.54 22.83
C SER A 188 -5.63 2.70 23.29
N GLU A 189 -4.87 2.10 22.37
CA GLU A 189 -3.70 1.25 22.67
C GLU A 189 -2.36 1.91 22.27
N GLU A 190 -2.40 3.18 21.85
CA GLU A 190 -1.26 3.92 21.28
C GLU A 190 -0.27 4.41 22.36
N ASP A 191 -0.65 4.47 23.63
CA ASP A 191 0.23 4.93 24.72
C ASP A 191 -0.10 4.26 26.07
N THR A 192 0.68 3.25 26.46
CA THR A 192 0.96 3.04 27.89
C THR A 192 2.44 3.34 28.14
N LYS A 193 2.77 4.63 28.12
CA LYS A 193 4.08 5.15 28.50
C LYS A 193 4.41 4.71 29.94
N PRO A 194 5.57 4.10 30.24
CA PRO A 194 6.04 3.99 31.62
C PRO A 194 6.16 5.39 32.24
N GLN A 195 5.52 5.58 33.40
CA GLN A 195 5.61 6.80 34.18
C GLN A 195 7.08 7.12 34.48
N GLU A 196 7.51 8.28 34.01
CA GLU A 196 8.75 8.92 34.42
C GLU A 196 8.69 9.16 35.93
N ALA A 197 9.47 8.40 36.69
CA ALA A 197 9.57 8.58 38.13
C ALA A 197 10.10 10.00 38.44
N PRO A 198 9.65 10.64 39.54
CA PRO A 198 10.03 12.02 39.87
C PRO A 198 11.55 12.17 39.98
N SER A 199 12.09 13.17 39.29
CA SER A 199 13.48 13.60 39.43
C SER A 199 13.75 14.03 40.87
N THR A 200 14.59 13.27 41.57
CA THR A 200 15.14 13.65 42.87
C THR A 200 15.97 14.94 42.73
N PRO A 201 15.84 15.94 43.62
CA PRO A 201 16.58 17.19 43.52
C PRO A 201 18.09 16.99 43.71
N GLN A 202 18.89 17.58 42.81
CA GLN A 202 20.33 17.75 43.01
C GLN A 202 20.58 18.82 44.09
N ASN A 203 21.01 18.39 45.28
CA ASN A 203 21.54 19.28 46.30
C ASN A 203 23.05 19.44 46.09
N ASN A 204 23.45 20.61 45.59
CA ASN A 204 24.83 21.03 45.51
C ASN A 204 25.40 21.28 46.91
N ALA A 205 26.32 20.42 47.36
CA ALA A 205 27.13 20.66 48.54
C ALA A 205 28.32 21.55 48.17
N SER A 206 28.29 22.77 48.68
CA SER A 206 29.37 23.75 48.68
C SER A 206 30.56 23.30 49.55
N THR A 207 31.74 23.54 49.01
CA THR A 207 33.09 23.47 49.62
C THR A 207 33.19 24.17 50.98
N PRO A 208 33.93 23.64 51.97
CA PRO A 208 34.36 24.42 53.12
C PRO A 208 35.68 25.14 52.84
N LYS A 209 35.69 26.46 52.99
CA LYS A 209 36.87 27.25 53.32
C LYS A 209 37.03 27.23 54.84
N ASN A 210 38.10 26.59 55.33
CA ASN A 210 39.02 27.11 56.35
C ASN A 210 40.13 26.10 56.60
#